data_AF-A0A1I3CN04-F1
#
_entry.id   AF-A0A1I3CN04-F1
#
_cell.length_a   1.000
_cell.length_b   1.000
_cell.length_c   1.000
_cell.angle_alpha   90.00
_cell.angle_beta   90.00
_cell.angle_gamma   90.00
#
_symmetry.space_group_name_H-M   'P 1'
#
loop_
_entity.id
_entity.type
_entity.pdbx_description
1 polymer ?
#
loop_
_entity_poly.entity_id
_entity_poly.type
_entity_poly.pdbx_seq_one_letter_code
_entity_poly.pdbx_strand_id
1 'polypeptide(L)'
;MMATLFEKLALFLDGTHGFRYIRYAHRIEVWLSAGEELPIVVSNIGPGRYIISSGNLTYEVTDGARAYRYLLRVFFNMDGTSIDYTFIRRSLHSSR
;
A
#
# COMPACT_ATOMS: atom_id res chain seq x y z
N MET A 1 10.43 18.59 -11.10
CA MET A 1 9.71 18.48 -9.80
C MET A 1 9.69 17.03 -9.39
N MET A 2 10.01 16.69 -8.13
CA MET A 2 9.85 15.33 -7.62
C MET A 2 8.36 15.07 -7.33
N ALA A 3 7.84 13.91 -7.75
CA ALA A 3 6.46 13.53 -7.48
C ALA A 3 6.20 13.36 -5.97
N THR A 4 5.06 13.85 -5.50
CA THR A 4 4.62 13.71 -4.11
C THR A 4 4.33 12.25 -3.75
N LEU A 5 4.27 11.89 -2.47
CA LEU A 5 3.93 10.51 -2.05
C LEU A 5 2.60 10.06 -2.66
N PHE A 6 1.58 10.92 -2.64
CA PHE A 6 0.25 10.59 -3.16
C PHE A 6 0.23 10.44 -4.68
N GLU A 7 1.03 11.18 -5.43
CA GLU A 7 1.21 10.95 -6.87
C GLU A 7 1.84 9.59 -7.16
N LYS A 8 2.89 9.23 -6.40
CA LYS A 8 3.55 7.92 -6.56
C LYS A 8 2.59 6.78 -6.23
N LEU A 9 1.79 6.93 -5.17
CA LEU A 9 0.78 5.94 -4.80
C LEU A 9 -0.32 5.83 -5.84
N ALA A 10 -0.86 6.95 -6.32
CA ALA A 10 -1.87 6.93 -7.38
C ALA A 10 -1.36 6.22 -8.64
N LEU A 11 -0.15 6.57 -9.10
CA LEU A 11 0.46 5.92 -10.25
C LEU A 11 0.65 4.40 -10.06
N PHE A 12 1.09 3.98 -8.87
CA PHE A 12 1.20 2.56 -8.54
C PHE A 12 -0.17 1.86 -8.56
N LEU A 13 -1.17 2.47 -7.91
CA LEU A 13 -2.50 1.89 -7.77
C LEU A 13 -3.27 1.83 -9.09
N ASP A 14 -3.12 2.83 -9.96
CA ASP A 14 -3.71 2.82 -11.31
C ASP A 14 -3.17 1.66 -12.17
N GLY A 15 -1.92 1.25 -11.94
CA GLY A 15 -1.27 0.13 -12.62
C GLY A 15 -1.44 -1.23 -11.92
N THR A 16 -2.10 -1.29 -10.76
CA THR A 16 -2.16 -2.50 -9.94
C THR A 16 -3.61 -2.97 -9.80
N HIS A 17 -3.89 -4.20 -10.24
CA HIS A 17 -5.19 -4.83 -10.05
C HIS A 17 -5.46 -5.15 -8.56
N GLY A 18 -6.72 -5.34 -8.20
CA GLY A 18 -7.09 -5.73 -6.83
C GLY A 18 -7.27 -4.56 -5.85
N PHE A 19 -6.94 -3.32 -6.27
CA PHE A 19 -7.12 -2.12 -5.44
C PHE A 19 -8.04 -1.10 -6.11
N ARG A 20 -8.71 -0.30 -5.28
CA ARG A 20 -9.37 0.95 -5.64
C ARG A 20 -8.97 2.02 -4.63
N TYR A 21 -8.93 3.28 -5.02
CA TYR A 21 -8.55 4.34 -4.10
C TYR A 21 -9.33 5.63 -4.30
N ILE A 22 -9.39 6.44 -3.23
CA ILE A 22 -9.96 7.78 -3.22
C ILE A 22 -8.88 8.75 -2.76
N ARG A 23 -8.63 9.78 -3.56
CA ARG A 23 -7.63 10.81 -3.27
C ARG A 23 -8.29 12.10 -2.78
N TYR A 24 -7.76 12.62 -1.68
CA TYR A 24 -8.11 13.92 -1.09
C TYR A 24 -6.87 14.82 -1.07
N ALA A 25 -7.05 16.09 -0.65
CA ALA A 25 -5.96 17.08 -0.62
C ALA A 25 -4.76 16.63 0.24
N HIS A 26 -5.03 16.07 1.42
CA HIS A 26 -4.00 15.67 2.39
C HIS A 26 -4.09 14.19 2.78
N ARG A 27 -4.82 13.37 2.02
CA ARG A 27 -5.10 11.98 2.36
C ARG A 27 -5.35 11.13 1.12
N ILE A 28 -5.02 9.85 1.18
CA ILE A 28 -5.47 8.84 0.24
C ILE A 28 -6.04 7.64 1.01
N GLU A 29 -7.18 7.14 0.57
CA GLU A 29 -7.82 5.92 1.10
C GLU A 29 -7.67 4.83 0.05
N VAL A 30 -7.13 3.68 0.43
CA VAL A 30 -6.88 2.54 -0.45
C VAL A 30 -7.67 1.34 0.07
N TRP A 31 -8.41 0.72 -0.83
CA TRP A 31 -9.33 -0.38 -0.56
C TRP A 31 -8.96 -1.58 -1.43
N LEU A 32 -9.25 -2.79 -0.95
CA LEU A 32 -9.32 -3.95 -1.83
C LEU A 32 -10.59 -3.87 -2.68
N SER A 33 -10.45 -4.14 -3.97
CA SER A 33 -11.58 -4.08 -4.91
C SER A 33 -12.62 -5.16 -4.65
N ALA A 34 -12.19 -6.32 -4.14
CA ALA A 34 -13.03 -7.49 -3.90
C ALA A 34 -13.57 -7.61 -2.46
N GLY A 35 -13.21 -6.69 -1.56
CA GLY A 35 -13.50 -6.82 -0.13
C GLY A 35 -14.28 -5.66 0.47
N GLU A 36 -14.90 -5.92 1.63
CA GLU A 36 -15.49 -4.91 2.52
C GLU A 36 -14.52 -4.54 3.68
N GLU A 37 -13.24 -4.92 3.55
CA GLU A 37 -12.23 -4.61 4.56
C GLU A 37 -12.05 -3.10 4.76
N LEU A 38 -11.65 -2.74 5.98
CA LEU A 38 -11.34 -1.36 6.33
C LEU A 38 -10.17 -0.84 5.46
N PRO A 39 -10.26 0.41 4.98
CA PRO A 39 -9.24 0.93 4.08
C PRO A 39 -7.91 1.12 4.79
N ILE A 40 -6.85 1.10 4.00
CA ILE A 40 -5.61 1.76 4.38
C ILE A 40 -5.77 3.24 4.11
N VAL A 41 -5.61 4.03 5.15
CA VAL A 41 -5.68 5.49 5.09
C VAL A 41 -4.27 6.03 5.27
N VAL A 42 -3.81 6.83 4.30
CA VAL A 42 -2.52 7.52 4.36
C VAL A 42 -2.79 9.02 4.40
N SER A 43 -2.48 9.65 5.52
CA SER A 43 -2.69 11.09 5.75
C SER A 43 -1.34 11.82 5.81
N ASN A 44 -1.23 12.97 5.15
CA ASN A 44 -0.12 13.89 5.33
C ASN A 44 -0.50 14.87 6.44
N ILE A 45 0.28 14.89 7.52
CA ILE A 45 0.04 15.75 8.69
C ILE A 45 1.06 16.89 8.79
N GLY A 46 1.92 17.04 7.78
CA GLY A 46 2.96 18.05 7.74
C GLY A 46 4.07 17.73 6.75
N PRO A 47 5.05 18.62 6.60
CA PRO A 47 6.18 18.43 5.69
C PRO A 47 6.92 17.11 5.97
N GLY A 48 6.83 16.16 5.04
CA GLY A 48 7.47 14.85 5.16
C GLY A 48 6.91 13.91 6.24
N ARG A 49 5.81 14.28 6.91
CA ARG A 49 5.19 13.51 7.99
C ARG A 49 3.89 12.89 7.54
N TYR A 50 3.77 11.57 7.71
CA TYR A 50 2.61 10.81 7.27
C TYR A 50 2.11 9.88 8.39
N ILE A 51 0.79 9.77 8.49
CA ILE A 51 0.12 8.74 9.28
C ILE A 51 -0.44 7.70 8.31
N ILE A 52 -0.17 6.43 8.58
CA ILE A 52 -0.71 5.29 7.86
C ILE A 52 -1.56 4.50 8.86
N SER A 53 -2.85 4.31 8.58
CA SER A 53 -3.76 3.60 9.48
C SER A 53 -4.60 2.57 8.74
N SER A 54 -4.92 1.47 9.41
CA SER A 54 -5.86 0.45 8.95
C SER A 54 -6.54 -0.17 10.17
N GLY A 55 -7.86 -0.03 10.26
CA GLY A 55 -8.62 -0.40 11.46
C GLY A 55 -8.04 0.23 12.72
N ASN A 56 -7.63 -0.61 13.68
CA ASN A 56 -7.07 -0.16 14.96
C ASN A 56 -5.54 0.05 14.91
N LEU A 57 -4.90 -0.18 13.77
CA LEU A 57 -3.46 0.03 13.60
C LEU A 57 -3.19 1.43 13.07
N THR A 58 -2.22 2.10 13.68
CA THR A 58 -1.75 3.43 13.27
C THR A 58 -0.23 3.46 13.32
N TYR A 59 0.40 3.97 12.27
CA TYR A 59 1.84 4.08 12.12
C TYR A 59 2.22 5.46 11.60
N GLU A 60 3.05 6.18 12.34
CA GLU A 60 3.61 7.46 11.91
C GLU A 60 5.00 7.26 11.28
N VAL A 61 5.24 7.96 10.16
CA VAL A 61 6.52 7.93 9.45
C VAL A 61 6.95 9.33 8.99
N THR A 62 8.21 9.65 9.25
CA THR A 62 8.85 10.92 8.91
C THR A 62 9.84 10.71 7.78
N ASP A 63 9.35 10.48 6.56
CA ASP A 63 10.07 10.45 5.28
C ASP A 63 9.12 9.86 4.22
N GLY A 64 8.88 10.61 3.13
CA GLY A 64 8.02 10.15 2.04
C GLY A 64 8.55 8.92 1.30
N ALA A 65 9.86 8.74 1.18
CA ALA A 65 10.44 7.56 0.53
C ALA A 65 10.28 6.31 1.39
N ARG A 66 10.48 6.43 2.72
CA ARG A 66 10.22 5.35 3.67
C ARG A 66 8.73 5.00 3.74
N ALA A 67 7.85 6.00 3.77
CA ALA A 67 6.40 5.81 3.72
C ALA A 67 5.98 5.02 2.47
N TYR A 68 6.49 5.42 1.30
CA TYR A 68 6.20 4.75 0.04
C TYR A 68 6.62 3.28 0.07
N ARG A 69 7.87 2.97 0.48
CA ARG A 69 8.36 1.59 0.57
C ARG A 69 7.56 0.74 1.54
N TYR A 70 7.16 1.31 2.68
CA TYR A 70 6.32 0.61 3.65
C TYR A 70 4.95 0.27 3.04
N LEU A 71 4.30 1.24 2.39
CA LEU A 71 2.99 1.04 1.76
C LEU A 71 3.02 -0.02 0.66
N LEU A 72 4.05 -0.03 -0.19
CA LEU A 72 4.20 -1.09 -1.19
C LEU A 72 4.24 -2.48 -0.53
N ARG A 73 5.01 -2.64 0.56
CA ARG A 73 5.06 -3.91 1.30
C ARG A 73 3.69 -4.30 1.87
N VAL A 74 2.93 -3.34 2.38
CA VAL A 74 1.59 -3.61 2.89
C VAL A 74 0.67 -4.06 1.76
N PHE A 75 0.65 -3.34 0.63
CA PHE A 75 -0.21 -3.71 -0.50
C PHE A 75 0.13 -5.07 -1.09
N PHE A 76 1.42 -5.39 -1.28
CA PHE A 76 1.81 -6.73 -1.75
C PHE A 76 1.43 -7.85 -0.77
N ASN A 77 1.41 -7.58 0.53
CA ASN A 77 0.92 -8.56 1.51
C ASN A 77 -0.61 -8.70 1.49
N MET A 78 -1.35 -7.62 1.19
CA MET A 78 -2.81 -7.67 1.09
C MET A 78 -3.30 -8.38 -0.18
N ASP A 79 -2.63 -8.15 -1.30
CA ASP A 79 -2.88 -8.91 -2.54
C ASP A 79 -2.45 -10.39 -2.38
N GLY A 80 -1.47 -10.62 -1.49
CA GLY A 80 -0.92 -11.91 -1.08
C GLY A 80 -1.90 -12.91 -0.47
N THR A 81 -3.05 -12.47 0.04
CA THR A 81 -4.13 -13.37 0.47
C THR A 81 -4.92 -14.00 -0.68
N SER A 82 -4.59 -13.65 -1.93
CA SER A 82 -4.93 -14.41 -3.15
C SER A 82 -3.71 -15.07 -3.82
N ILE A 83 -2.50 -14.91 -3.26
CA ILE A 83 -1.29 -15.58 -3.75
C ILE A 83 -1.26 -16.98 -3.14
N ASP A 84 -1.58 -17.95 -3.98
CA ASP A 84 -1.39 -19.37 -3.69
C ASP A 84 0.11 -19.64 -3.39
N TYR A 85 0.45 -19.64 -2.10
CA TYR A 85 1.79 -19.94 -1.59
C TYR A 85 2.31 -21.32 -2.02
N THR A 86 1.45 -22.18 -2.58
CA THR A 86 1.85 -23.46 -3.14
C THR A 86 2.73 -23.31 -4.39
N PHE A 87 2.66 -22.17 -5.10
CA PHE A 87 3.51 -21.90 -6.27
C PHE A 87 4.94 -21.52 -5.88
N ILE A 88 5.12 -20.64 -4.88
CA ILE A 88 6.45 -20.21 -4.41
C ILE A 88 7.20 -21.35 -3.72
N ARG A 89 6.48 -22.27 -3.06
CA ARG A 89 7.11 -23.43 -2.40
C ARG A 89 7.64 -24.47 -3.39
N ARG A 90 7.07 -24.58 -4.60
CA ARG A 90 7.56 -25.49 -5.64
C ARG A 90 8.79 -24.95 -6.39
N SER A 91 8.86 -23.64 -6.64
CA SER A 91 10.02 -23.04 -7.32
C SER A 91 11.28 -23.03 -6.45
N LEU A 92 11.15 -23.01 -5.12
CA LEU A 92 12.26 -23.09 -4.17
C LEU A 92 12.73 -24.52 -3.84
N HIS A 93 12.00 -25.55 -4.25
CA HIS A 93 12.41 -26.96 -4.07
C HIS A 93 12.89 -27.64 -5.36
N SER A 94 12.65 -27.06 -6.53
CA SER A 94 13.12 -27.59 -7.82
C SER A 94 14.52 -27.08 -8.22
N SER A 95 15.21 -26.35 -7.35
CA SER A 95 16.61 -25.97 -7.51
C SER A 95 17.50 -26.86 -6.63
N ARG A 96 17.50 -28.16 -6.92
CA ARG A 96 18.54 -29.10 -6.51
C ARG A 96 19.06 -29.82 -7.74
#